data_AF-A0A096NDL4-F1
#
_entry.id   AF-A0A096NDL4-F1
#
_cell.length_a   1.000
_cell.length_b   1.000
_cell.length_c   1.000
_cell.angle_alpha   90.00
_cell.angle_beta   90.00
_cell.angle_gamma   90.00
#
_symmetry.space_group_name_H-M   'P 1'
#
loop_
_entity.id
_entity.type
_entity.pdbx_description
1 polymer ?
#
loop_
_entity_poly.entity_id
_entity_poly.type
_entity_poly.pdbx_seq_one_letter_code
_entity_poly.pdbx_strand_id
1 'polypeptide(L)'
;MADPWQECMDYAVTLARRAGEVVCEALKNEMNVMLKSSPVDLVTATDQKVEKMLISSIKEKYPSHSFIGEESVAAGEKSILTNNPTWIIDPIDGTTNFVHRFPFVAVSIGFAVNKKIEFGVVYSCVEDKMYTARKGKGAFCNGQKLQVSQQEDITKSLLVTELGSSRTPETVRIVLSNMEKLFCIPVHGIRSVGTAAVNMCLVATGGADAYYEMGIHCWDVAGAGIIVTEAGGVLMDVTEMECCRGWSQIPGLKDPPHLASQVLDYKACTTRLGWWFLFYQVTLGKLMHAPLHPFY
;
A
#
# COMPACT_ATOMS: atom_id res chain seq x y z
N MET A 1 -7.74 -12.08 26.71
CA MET A 1 -7.43 -13.26 25.86
C MET A 1 -6.11 -12.97 25.16
N ALA A 2 -5.24 -13.97 25.00
CA ALA A 2 -4.04 -13.81 24.20
C ALA A 2 -4.44 -13.45 22.75
N ASP A 3 -3.72 -12.53 22.12
CA ASP A 3 -3.95 -12.17 20.71
C ASP A 3 -3.47 -13.34 19.83
N PRO A 4 -4.38 -14.08 19.16
CA PRO A 4 -4.01 -15.30 18.43
C PRO A 4 -3.13 -15.01 17.21
N TRP A 5 -3.07 -13.74 16.76
CA TRP A 5 -2.33 -13.36 15.56
C TRP A 5 -1.00 -12.68 15.85
N GLN A 6 -0.67 -12.43 17.13
CA GLN A 6 0.61 -11.81 17.50
C GLN A 6 1.80 -12.71 17.11
N GLU A 7 1.69 -14.02 17.34
CA GLU A 7 2.77 -14.95 16.97
C GLU A 7 2.99 -15.01 15.44
N CYS A 8 1.92 -14.84 14.66
CA CYS A 8 2.01 -14.74 13.20
C CYS A 8 2.75 -13.46 12.79
N MET A 9 2.44 -12.33 13.44
CA MET A 9 3.10 -11.05 13.18
C MET A 9 4.58 -11.08 13.56
N ASP A 10 4.94 -11.60 14.73
CA ASP A 10 6.34 -11.69 15.18
C ASP A 10 7.18 -12.54 14.21
N TYR A 11 6.57 -13.62 13.70
CA TYR A 11 7.18 -14.44 12.66
C TYR A 11 7.30 -13.69 11.32
N ALA A 12 6.26 -12.93 10.92
CA ALA A 12 6.28 -12.09 9.72
C ALA A 12 7.41 -11.06 9.75
N VAL A 13 7.64 -10.40 10.89
CA VAL A 13 8.74 -9.44 11.07
C VAL A 13 10.10 -10.11 10.90
N THR A 14 10.25 -11.32 11.46
CA THR A 14 11.47 -12.12 11.30
C THR A 14 11.72 -12.47 9.83
N LEU A 15 10.67 -12.89 9.12
CA LEU A 15 10.75 -13.25 7.70
C LEU A 15 11.00 -12.05 6.80
N ALA A 16 10.35 -10.90 7.05
CA ALA A 16 10.57 -9.66 6.29
C ALA A 16 12.03 -9.18 6.41
N ARG A 17 12.62 -9.26 7.61
CA ARG A 17 14.04 -8.93 7.81
C ARG A 17 14.96 -9.87 7.02
N ARG A 18 14.74 -11.18 7.11
CA ARG A 18 15.50 -12.18 6.33
C ARG A 18 15.35 -11.97 4.81
N ALA A 19 14.15 -11.65 4.34
CA ALA A 19 13.91 -11.32 2.94
C ALA A 19 14.69 -10.07 2.53
N GLY A 20 14.64 -9.00 3.32
CA GLY A 20 15.36 -7.77 3.01
C GLY A 20 16.88 -7.92 3.08
N GLU A 21 17.43 -8.83 3.89
CA GLU A 21 18.86 -9.20 3.82
C GLU A 21 19.22 -9.81 2.46
N VAL A 22 18.35 -10.68 1.91
CA VAL A 22 18.52 -11.25 0.56
C VAL A 22 18.44 -10.16 -0.50
N VAL A 23 17.49 -9.23 -0.38
CA VAL A 23 17.34 -8.09 -1.30
C VAL A 23 18.57 -7.18 -1.25
N CYS A 24 19.04 -6.80 -0.06
CA CYS A 24 20.21 -5.95 0.12
C CYS A 24 21.50 -6.60 -0.41
N GLU A 25 21.63 -7.92 -0.29
CA GLU A 25 22.77 -8.63 -0.88
C GLU A 25 22.67 -8.69 -2.41
N ALA A 26 21.47 -8.91 -2.96
CA ALA A 26 21.26 -8.92 -4.41
C ALA A 26 21.50 -7.54 -5.06
N LEU A 27 21.23 -6.43 -4.35
CA LEU A 27 21.53 -5.06 -4.81
C LEU A 27 23.01 -4.83 -5.16
N LYS A 28 23.93 -5.55 -4.50
CA LYS A 28 25.38 -5.42 -4.70
C LYS A 28 25.90 -6.18 -5.92
N ASN A 29 25.10 -7.10 -6.45
CA ASN A 29 25.51 -8.02 -7.51
C ASN A 29 24.96 -7.61 -8.88
N GLU A 30 25.39 -8.30 -9.93
CA GLU A 30 24.73 -8.23 -11.24
C GLU A 30 23.36 -8.91 -11.16
N MET A 31 22.36 -8.31 -11.82
CA MET A 31 20.98 -8.75 -11.78
C MET A 31 20.55 -9.32 -13.13
N ASN A 32 19.86 -10.45 -13.11
CA ASN A 32 19.14 -10.94 -14.28
C ASN A 32 17.74 -10.33 -14.29
N VAL A 33 17.53 -9.35 -15.18
CA VAL A 33 16.27 -8.60 -15.32
C VAL A 33 15.41 -9.25 -16.40
N MET A 34 14.19 -9.63 -16.03
CA MET A 34 13.18 -10.20 -16.92
C MET A 34 12.01 -9.22 -17.06
N LEU A 35 11.23 -9.37 -18.12
CA LEU A 35 10.05 -8.54 -18.38
C LEU A 35 8.77 -9.34 -18.05
N LYS A 36 7.77 -8.65 -17.48
CA LYS A 36 6.42 -9.15 -17.20
C LYS A 36 5.45 -8.69 -18.29
N SER A 37 4.49 -7.82 -17.96
CA SER A 37 3.38 -7.44 -18.84
C SER A 37 3.74 -6.35 -19.87
N SER A 38 4.85 -5.63 -19.66
CA SER A 38 5.31 -4.57 -20.55
C SER A 38 6.84 -4.39 -20.48
N PRO A 39 7.48 -3.64 -21.40
CA PRO A 39 8.91 -3.37 -21.37
C PRO A 39 9.42 -2.60 -20.14
N VAL A 40 8.51 -2.07 -19.32
CA VAL A 40 8.79 -1.31 -18.10
C VAL A 40 8.24 -2.00 -16.83
N ASP A 41 7.62 -3.16 -17.00
CA ASP A 41 7.14 -4.01 -15.91
C ASP A 41 8.17 -5.13 -15.71
N LEU A 42 8.99 -4.99 -14.68
CA LEU A 42 10.22 -5.75 -14.48
C LEU A 42 10.03 -6.78 -13.37
N VAL A 43 10.74 -7.91 -13.50
CA VAL A 43 10.91 -8.90 -12.43
C VAL A 43 12.34 -9.41 -12.45
N THR A 44 12.91 -9.70 -11.29
CA THR A 44 14.22 -10.34 -11.20
C THR A 44 14.13 -11.73 -10.60
N ALA A 45 15.20 -12.52 -10.72
CA ALA A 45 15.30 -13.79 -10.01
C ALA A 45 15.23 -13.64 -8.48
N THR A 46 15.49 -12.43 -7.96
CA THR A 46 15.43 -12.13 -6.53
C THR A 46 13.98 -12.10 -6.03
N ASP A 47 13.08 -11.46 -6.78
CA ASP A 47 11.64 -11.37 -6.47
C ASP A 47 11.05 -12.78 -6.27
N GLN A 48 11.26 -13.66 -7.26
CA GLN A 48 10.80 -15.06 -7.23
C GLN A 48 11.42 -15.87 -6.08
N LYS A 49 12.73 -15.66 -5.82
CA LYS A 49 13.45 -16.35 -4.74
C LYS A 49 12.92 -15.93 -3.37
N VAL A 50 12.69 -14.64 -3.17
CA VAL A 50 12.19 -14.07 -1.91
C VAL A 50 10.76 -14.55 -1.67
N GLU A 51 9.87 -14.48 -2.67
CA GLU A 51 8.49 -14.92 -2.51
C GLU A 51 8.43 -16.42 -2.15
N LYS A 52 9.19 -17.26 -2.87
CA LYS A 52 9.26 -18.69 -2.59
C LYS A 52 9.76 -18.98 -1.16
N MET A 53 10.74 -18.21 -0.68
CA MET A 53 11.25 -18.33 0.69
C MET A 53 10.17 -17.95 1.72
N LEU A 54 9.48 -16.83 1.52
CA LEU A 54 8.41 -16.36 2.40
C LEU A 54 7.26 -17.37 2.45
N ILE A 55 6.70 -17.74 1.29
CA ILE A 55 5.55 -18.65 1.21
C ILE A 55 5.90 -20.02 1.79
N SER A 56 7.05 -20.59 1.46
CA SER A 56 7.43 -21.92 1.98
C SER A 56 7.61 -21.91 3.51
N SER A 57 8.30 -20.90 4.06
CA SER A 57 8.51 -20.74 5.50
C SER A 57 7.21 -20.52 6.28
N ILE A 58 6.27 -19.79 5.70
CA ILE A 58 4.95 -19.57 6.30
C ILE A 58 4.10 -20.83 6.19
N LYS A 59 4.10 -21.51 5.03
CA LYS A 59 3.30 -22.72 4.80
C LYS A 59 3.76 -23.89 5.66
N GLU A 60 5.05 -23.99 5.98
CA GLU A 60 5.57 -24.98 6.92
C GLU A 60 5.03 -24.75 8.34
N LYS A 61 4.99 -23.48 8.80
CA LYS A 61 4.51 -23.13 10.14
C LYS A 61 2.98 -23.09 10.25
N TYR A 62 2.30 -22.66 9.18
CA TYR A 62 0.86 -22.44 9.12
C TYR A 62 0.24 -23.11 7.87
N PRO A 63 0.19 -24.45 7.82
CA PRO A 63 -0.17 -25.20 6.61
C PRO A 63 -1.62 -25.02 6.16
N SER A 64 -2.50 -24.53 7.04
CA SER A 64 -3.91 -24.25 6.73
C SER A 64 -4.16 -22.83 6.19
N HIS A 65 -3.16 -21.95 6.22
CA HIS A 65 -3.33 -20.57 5.77
C HIS A 65 -3.27 -20.47 4.24
N SER A 66 -3.89 -19.43 3.68
CA SER A 66 -3.92 -19.11 2.26
C SER A 66 -2.88 -18.04 1.90
N PHE A 67 -2.61 -17.88 0.60
CA PHE A 67 -1.59 -16.96 0.08
C PHE A 67 -2.11 -16.20 -1.13
N ILE A 68 -1.72 -14.94 -1.24
CA ILE A 68 -1.80 -14.12 -2.45
C ILE A 68 -0.42 -13.47 -2.59
N GLY A 69 0.40 -13.94 -3.53
CA GLY A 69 1.72 -13.39 -3.82
C GLY A 69 1.77 -12.84 -5.24
N GLU A 70 2.46 -11.72 -5.45
CA GLU A 70 2.60 -11.10 -6.77
C GLU A 70 3.14 -12.09 -7.82
N GLU A 71 4.27 -12.74 -7.54
CA GLU A 71 4.95 -13.62 -8.49
C GLU A 71 4.19 -14.94 -8.68
N SER A 72 3.53 -15.43 -7.63
CA SER A 72 2.64 -16.57 -7.70
C SER A 72 1.44 -16.28 -8.60
N VAL A 73 0.85 -15.09 -8.51
CA VAL A 73 -0.26 -14.68 -9.39
C VAL A 73 0.23 -14.53 -10.83
N ALA A 74 1.42 -13.97 -11.05
CA ALA A 74 2.04 -13.94 -12.37
C ALA A 74 2.31 -15.35 -12.93
N ALA A 75 2.58 -16.33 -12.06
CA ALA A 75 2.75 -17.75 -12.41
C ALA A 75 1.42 -18.52 -12.58
N GLY A 76 0.26 -17.89 -12.41
CA GLY A 76 -1.06 -18.47 -12.65
C GLY A 76 -1.88 -18.83 -11.41
N GLU A 77 -1.38 -18.55 -10.20
CA GLU A 77 -2.18 -18.67 -8.98
C GLU A 77 -3.30 -17.62 -8.93
N LYS A 78 -4.37 -17.93 -8.21
CA LYS A 78 -5.55 -17.04 -8.15
C LYS A 78 -5.39 -15.98 -7.05
N SER A 79 -5.59 -14.72 -7.40
CA SER A 79 -5.75 -13.63 -6.42
C SER A 79 -7.21 -13.58 -5.93
N ILE A 80 -7.57 -14.46 -4.98
CA ILE A 80 -8.92 -14.50 -4.38
C ILE A 80 -8.81 -14.45 -2.87
N LEU A 81 -9.31 -13.36 -2.28
CA LEU A 81 -9.39 -13.23 -0.83
C LEU A 81 -10.64 -13.93 -0.27
N THR A 82 -10.41 -14.89 0.63
CA THR A 82 -11.48 -15.62 1.33
C THR A 82 -11.56 -15.19 2.80
N ASN A 83 -12.39 -15.88 3.59
CA ASN A 83 -12.43 -15.65 5.04
C ASN A 83 -11.28 -16.34 5.78
N ASN A 84 -10.55 -17.26 5.13
CA ASN A 84 -9.42 -17.97 5.70
C ASN A 84 -8.26 -17.01 6.02
N PRO A 85 -7.44 -17.26 7.06
CA PRO A 85 -6.20 -16.52 7.28
C PRO A 85 -5.35 -16.53 6.01
N THR A 86 -5.09 -15.34 5.46
CA THR A 86 -4.45 -15.16 4.15
C THR A 86 -3.27 -14.21 4.27
N TRP A 87 -2.11 -14.65 3.80
CA TRP A 87 -0.90 -13.85 3.69
C TRP A 87 -0.86 -13.22 2.30
N ILE A 88 -0.83 -11.89 2.25
CA ILE A 88 -0.75 -11.11 1.02
C ILE A 88 0.66 -10.54 0.94
N ILE A 89 1.44 -10.94 -0.05
CA ILE A 89 2.89 -10.76 -0.09
C ILE A 89 3.29 -10.04 -1.37
N ASP A 90 4.06 -8.97 -1.19
CA ASP A 90 4.91 -8.41 -2.23
C ASP A 90 6.37 -8.69 -1.83
N PRO A 91 7.09 -9.53 -2.59
CA PRO A 91 8.47 -9.88 -2.25
C PRO A 91 9.43 -8.71 -2.41
N ILE A 92 9.20 -7.80 -3.36
CA ILE A 92 10.03 -6.62 -3.66
C ILE A 92 9.13 -5.53 -4.29
N ASP A 93 8.49 -4.72 -3.45
CA ASP A 93 7.79 -3.53 -3.92
C ASP A 93 8.84 -2.48 -4.33
N GLY A 94 8.72 -2.01 -5.57
CA GLY A 94 9.73 -1.18 -6.22
C GLY A 94 10.78 -1.98 -7.00
N THR A 95 10.41 -3.03 -7.73
CA THR A 95 11.36 -3.80 -8.58
C THR A 95 12.13 -2.91 -9.56
N THR A 96 11.51 -1.86 -10.11
CA THR A 96 12.23 -0.87 -10.94
C THR A 96 13.32 -0.15 -10.14
N ASN A 97 13.03 0.26 -8.92
CA ASN A 97 14.02 0.85 -8.03
C ASN A 97 15.15 -0.14 -7.72
N PHE A 98 14.80 -1.40 -7.44
CA PHE A 98 15.77 -2.46 -7.21
C PHE A 98 16.73 -2.63 -8.38
N VAL A 99 16.21 -2.74 -9.62
CA VAL A 99 17.01 -2.85 -10.84
C VAL A 99 17.95 -1.66 -11.03
N HIS A 100 17.48 -0.46 -10.71
CA HIS A 100 18.26 0.78 -10.83
C HIS A 100 19.11 1.12 -9.60
N ARG A 101 19.06 0.30 -8.54
CA ARG A 101 19.67 0.59 -7.23
C ARG A 101 19.21 1.93 -6.62
N PHE A 102 17.99 2.36 -6.95
CA PHE A 102 17.36 3.51 -6.29
C PHE A 102 16.96 3.10 -4.86
N PRO A 103 17.23 3.91 -3.82
CA PRO A 103 17.33 3.44 -2.44
C PRO A 103 15.99 3.26 -1.70
N PHE A 104 14.90 2.98 -2.43
CA PHE A 104 13.59 2.69 -1.87
C PHE A 104 13.07 1.37 -2.45
N VAL A 105 13.24 0.30 -1.68
CA VAL A 105 12.85 -1.06 -2.05
C VAL A 105 12.30 -1.72 -0.79
N ALA A 106 11.09 -2.29 -0.88
CA ALA A 106 10.41 -2.82 0.30
C ALA A 106 9.99 -4.28 0.15
N VAL A 107 10.02 -5.02 1.26
CA VAL A 107 9.27 -6.28 1.39
C VAL A 107 7.96 -5.96 2.10
N SER A 108 6.82 -6.34 1.52
CA SER A 108 5.48 -6.07 2.09
C SER A 108 4.77 -7.38 2.43
N ILE A 109 4.26 -7.49 3.66
CA ILE A 109 3.47 -8.62 4.14
C ILE A 109 2.23 -8.08 4.85
N GLY A 110 1.06 -8.27 4.24
CA GLY A 110 -0.24 -8.09 4.87
C GLY A 110 -0.82 -9.43 5.33
N PHE A 111 -1.54 -9.43 6.44
CA PHE A 111 -2.24 -10.62 6.93
C PHE A 111 -3.72 -10.33 7.15
N ALA A 112 -4.57 -11.05 6.43
CA ALA A 112 -6.03 -10.89 6.48
C ALA A 112 -6.72 -12.09 7.13
N VAL A 113 -7.76 -11.81 7.91
CA VAL A 113 -8.71 -12.82 8.42
C VAL A 113 -10.12 -12.28 8.20
N ASN A 114 -11.05 -13.12 7.73
CA ASN A 114 -12.42 -12.67 7.39
C ASN A 114 -12.42 -11.46 6.44
N LYS A 115 -11.50 -11.46 5.47
CA LYS A 115 -11.31 -10.38 4.49
C LYS A 115 -10.98 -9.02 5.11
N LYS A 116 -10.41 -8.99 6.32
CA LYS A 116 -9.96 -7.77 7.00
C LYS A 116 -8.50 -7.91 7.38
N ILE A 117 -7.70 -6.89 7.11
CA ILE A 117 -6.30 -6.88 7.53
C ILE A 117 -6.24 -6.82 9.06
N GLU A 118 -5.46 -7.73 9.64
CA GLU A 118 -5.24 -7.86 11.08
C GLU A 118 -3.86 -7.30 11.47
N PHE A 119 -2.83 -7.48 10.63
CA PHE A 119 -1.53 -6.83 10.77
C PHE A 119 -0.87 -6.59 9.41
N GLY A 120 0.11 -5.70 9.41
CA GLY A 120 0.94 -5.37 8.25
C GLY A 120 2.39 -5.16 8.66
N VAL A 121 3.30 -5.62 7.81
CA VAL A 121 4.75 -5.47 7.95
C VAL A 121 5.28 -4.95 6.62
N VAL A 122 5.99 -3.83 6.65
CA VAL A 122 6.69 -3.27 5.48
C VAL A 122 8.13 -3.02 5.89
N TYR A 123 9.08 -3.66 5.23
CA TYR A 123 10.51 -3.47 5.50
C TYR A 123 11.17 -2.74 4.34
N SER A 124 11.48 -1.45 4.52
CA SER A 124 12.31 -0.69 3.57
C SER A 124 13.76 -1.14 3.74
N CYS A 125 14.23 -1.94 2.78
CA CYS A 125 15.43 -2.76 2.91
C CYS A 125 16.70 -1.93 2.99
N VAL A 126 16.84 -0.96 2.09
CA VAL A 126 18.04 -0.11 1.98
C VAL A 126 18.13 0.88 3.15
N GLU A 127 16.97 1.33 3.66
CA GLU A 127 16.91 2.26 4.79
C GLU A 127 17.00 1.58 6.16
N ASP A 128 16.93 0.24 6.22
CA ASP A 128 16.75 -0.55 7.45
C ASP A 128 15.61 0.01 8.34
N LYS A 129 14.46 0.26 7.72
CA LYS A 129 13.25 0.74 8.40
C LYS A 129 12.18 -0.34 8.36
N MET A 130 11.89 -0.91 9.52
CA MET A 130 10.84 -1.90 9.74
C MET A 130 9.58 -1.20 10.24
N TYR A 131 8.61 -1.03 9.33
CA TYR A 131 7.28 -0.53 9.63
C TYR A 131 6.34 -1.68 9.99
N THR A 132 5.61 -1.54 11.08
CA THR A 132 4.70 -2.58 11.57
C THR A 132 3.43 -1.98 12.15
N ALA A 133 2.32 -2.68 11.98
CA ALA A 133 1.08 -2.35 12.67
C ALA A 133 0.24 -3.61 12.91
N ARG A 134 -0.44 -3.63 14.05
CA ARG A 134 -1.43 -4.63 14.44
C ARG A 134 -2.70 -3.89 14.81
N LYS A 135 -3.84 -4.38 14.34
CA LYS A 135 -5.14 -3.77 14.59
C LYS A 135 -5.37 -3.49 16.08
N GLY A 136 -5.65 -2.24 16.42
CA GLY A 136 -5.87 -1.76 17.79
C GLY A 136 -4.60 -1.68 18.65
N LYS A 137 -3.40 -1.73 18.06
CA LYS A 137 -2.10 -1.70 18.78
C LYS A 137 -1.22 -0.53 18.37
N GLY A 138 -1.62 0.26 17.37
CA GLY A 138 -0.83 1.35 16.82
C GLY A 138 0.14 0.87 15.73
N ALA A 139 0.72 1.86 15.05
CA ALA A 139 1.74 1.68 14.03
C ALA A 139 3.12 2.13 14.54
N PHE A 140 4.17 1.46 14.08
CA PHE A 140 5.54 1.68 14.53
C PHE A 140 6.53 1.63 13.36
N CYS A 141 7.62 2.37 13.47
CA CYS A 141 8.83 2.21 12.65
C CYS A 141 10.02 2.00 13.59
N ASN A 142 10.71 0.86 13.49
CA ASN A 142 11.83 0.50 14.36
C ASN A 142 11.50 0.68 15.87
N GLY A 143 10.27 0.34 16.25
CA GLY A 143 9.77 0.45 17.62
C GLY A 143 9.29 1.85 18.04
N GLN A 144 9.51 2.88 17.22
CA GLN A 144 8.97 4.23 17.47
C GLN A 144 7.55 4.33 16.95
N LYS A 145 6.62 4.79 17.79
CA LYS A 145 5.21 4.95 17.42
C LYS A 145 5.06 6.01 16.33
N LEU A 146 4.25 5.70 15.32
CA LEU A 146 3.94 6.58 14.20
C LEU A 146 2.66 7.38 14.47
N GLN A 147 2.57 8.53 13.81
CA GLN A 147 1.41 9.40 13.83
C GLN A 147 1.37 10.18 12.52
N VAL A 148 0.23 10.14 11.82
CA VAL A 148 0.02 10.96 10.63
C VAL A 148 0.05 12.46 10.95
N SER A 149 0.28 13.29 9.94
CA SER A 149 0.28 14.75 10.08
C SER A 149 -1.11 15.27 10.51
N GLN A 150 -1.17 16.54 10.94
CA GLN A 150 -2.42 17.22 11.30
C GLN A 150 -2.86 18.24 10.23
N GLN A 151 -2.32 18.16 9.01
CA GLN A 151 -2.64 19.13 7.96
C GLN A 151 -4.04 18.88 7.39
N GLU A 152 -4.90 19.89 7.45
CA GLU A 152 -6.27 19.82 6.93
C GLU A 152 -6.49 20.69 5.68
N ASP A 153 -5.58 21.62 5.42
CA ASP A 153 -5.63 22.54 4.29
C ASP A 153 -4.84 21.95 3.12
N ILE A 154 -5.55 21.51 2.07
CA ILE A 154 -4.94 20.92 0.87
C ILE A 154 -3.88 21.83 0.24
N THR A 155 -4.06 23.15 0.32
CA THR A 155 -3.10 24.12 -0.25
C THR A 155 -1.75 24.12 0.47
N LYS A 156 -1.73 23.52 1.67
CA LYS A 156 -0.54 23.36 2.52
C LYS A 156 -0.08 21.90 2.63
N SER A 157 -0.62 21.02 1.78
CA SER A 157 -0.33 19.59 1.80
C SER A 157 0.83 19.20 0.88
N LEU A 158 1.53 18.13 1.24
CA LEU A 158 2.51 17.41 0.42
C LEU A 158 1.93 16.05 0.04
N LEU A 159 1.73 15.82 -1.26
CA LEU A 159 1.18 14.57 -1.77
C LEU A 159 2.28 13.62 -2.24
N VAL A 160 2.00 12.32 -2.20
CA VAL A 160 2.79 11.27 -2.85
C VAL A 160 1.94 10.50 -3.86
N THR A 161 2.52 10.10 -4.99
CA THR A 161 1.87 9.31 -6.05
C THR A 161 2.93 8.76 -7.02
N GLU A 162 2.56 7.82 -7.88
CA GLU A 162 3.42 7.33 -8.96
C GLU A 162 2.74 7.46 -10.33
N LEU A 163 3.55 7.37 -11.39
CA LEU A 163 3.07 7.47 -12.77
C LEU A 163 2.48 6.15 -13.32
N GLY A 164 2.65 5.05 -12.58
CA GLY A 164 2.21 3.71 -12.96
C GLY A 164 3.07 3.02 -14.02
N SER A 165 2.77 1.74 -14.26
CA SER A 165 3.46 0.88 -15.23
C SER A 165 2.94 1.04 -16.67
N SER A 166 1.71 1.53 -16.86
CA SER A 166 1.14 1.71 -18.20
C SER A 166 1.93 2.73 -19.02
N ARG A 167 2.08 2.44 -20.31
CA ARG A 167 2.64 3.35 -21.32
C ARG A 167 1.65 3.66 -22.44
N THR A 168 0.39 3.28 -22.26
CA THR A 168 -0.69 3.65 -23.18
C THR A 168 -0.88 5.17 -23.12
N PRO A 169 -0.81 5.90 -24.26
CA PRO A 169 -0.86 7.37 -24.25
C PRO A 169 -2.07 7.95 -23.52
N GLU A 170 -3.23 7.28 -23.61
CA GLU A 170 -4.45 7.71 -22.93
C GLU A 170 -4.35 7.60 -21.41
N THR A 171 -3.90 6.45 -20.89
CA THR A 171 -3.66 6.25 -19.46
C THR A 171 -2.66 7.28 -18.94
N VAL A 172 -1.54 7.49 -19.63
CA VAL A 172 -0.52 8.47 -19.22
C VAL A 172 -1.09 9.89 -19.19
N ARG A 173 -1.89 10.29 -20.19
CA ARG A 173 -2.56 11.61 -20.20
C ARG A 173 -3.49 11.79 -19.00
N ILE A 174 -4.27 10.77 -18.65
CA ILE A 174 -5.18 10.83 -17.49
C ILE A 174 -4.40 10.96 -16.18
N VAL A 175 -3.34 10.18 -15.99
CA VAL A 175 -2.47 10.27 -14.80
C VAL A 175 -1.89 11.68 -14.66
N LEU A 176 -1.30 12.21 -15.74
CA LEU A 176 -0.70 13.55 -15.74
C LEU A 176 -1.75 14.65 -15.56
N SER A 177 -2.93 14.53 -16.16
CA SER A 177 -4.02 15.49 -15.98
C SER A 177 -4.53 15.51 -14.53
N ASN A 178 -4.64 14.36 -13.89
CA ASN A 178 -5.02 14.26 -12.48
C ASN A 178 -3.94 14.91 -11.57
N MET A 179 -2.67 14.65 -11.86
CA MET A 179 -1.54 15.28 -11.16
C MET A 179 -1.53 16.80 -11.35
N GLU A 180 -1.75 17.29 -12.58
CA GLU A 180 -1.83 18.72 -12.91
C GLU A 180 -2.95 19.41 -12.13
N LYS A 181 -4.15 18.82 -12.09
CA LYS A 181 -5.29 19.37 -11.33
C LYS A 181 -4.96 19.54 -9.84
N LEU A 182 -4.38 18.52 -9.21
CA LEU A 182 -3.97 18.59 -7.80
C LEU A 182 -2.85 19.60 -7.58
N PHE A 183 -1.87 19.62 -8.48
CA PHE A 183 -0.75 20.56 -8.41
C PHE A 183 -1.19 22.02 -8.56
N CYS A 184 -2.26 22.28 -9.32
CA CYS A 184 -2.84 23.60 -9.53
C CYS A 184 -3.87 24.04 -8.46
N ILE A 185 -4.21 23.19 -7.46
CA ILE A 185 -4.95 23.60 -6.24
C ILE A 185 -4.09 24.49 -5.31
N PRO A 186 -2.95 24.98 -5.79
CA PRO A 186 -1.57 24.77 -5.28
C PRO A 186 -1.40 23.94 -4.00
N VAL A 187 -1.10 22.64 -4.12
CA VAL A 187 -0.45 21.89 -3.04
C VAL A 187 1.02 22.33 -2.90
N HIS A 188 1.67 22.10 -1.74
CA HIS A 188 3.10 22.41 -1.58
C HIS A 188 3.99 21.59 -2.52
N GLY A 189 3.54 20.40 -2.90
CA GLY A 189 4.19 19.62 -3.95
C GLY A 189 3.70 18.19 -4.03
N ILE A 190 4.29 17.47 -4.99
CA ILE A 190 4.08 16.04 -5.20
C ILE A 190 5.46 15.35 -5.14
N ARG A 191 5.51 14.14 -4.58
CA ARG A 191 6.70 13.30 -4.49
C ARG A 191 6.40 11.89 -5.03
N SER A 192 7.44 11.21 -5.49
CA SER A 192 7.38 9.86 -6.03
C SER A 192 8.66 9.14 -5.65
N VAL A 193 8.58 8.11 -4.81
CA VAL A 193 9.75 7.31 -4.40
C VAL A 193 9.84 5.98 -5.13
N GLY A 194 8.84 5.62 -5.94
CA GLY A 194 8.85 4.43 -6.81
C GLY A 194 8.39 3.12 -6.16
N THR A 195 7.70 3.19 -5.02
CA THR A 195 7.12 2.05 -4.29
C THR A 195 5.87 2.50 -3.54
N ALA A 196 4.77 1.77 -3.73
CA ALA A 196 3.49 2.09 -3.11
C ALA A 196 3.54 1.91 -1.58
N ALA A 197 4.13 0.82 -1.10
CA ALA A 197 4.23 0.50 0.32
C ALA A 197 5.05 1.56 1.07
N VAL A 198 6.17 2.02 0.51
CA VAL A 198 6.97 3.09 1.13
C VAL A 198 6.26 4.44 1.06
N ASN A 199 5.61 4.79 -0.06
CA ASN A 199 4.79 6.01 -0.15
C ASN A 199 3.72 6.05 0.96
N MET A 200 3.03 4.93 1.19
CA MET A 200 2.06 4.80 2.28
C MET A 200 2.71 4.88 3.67
N CYS A 201 3.87 4.28 3.87
CA CYS A 201 4.61 4.40 5.13
C CYS A 201 5.05 5.85 5.40
N LEU A 202 5.42 6.62 4.38
CA LEU A 202 5.72 8.05 4.51
C LEU A 202 4.51 8.85 4.99
N VAL A 203 3.29 8.52 4.51
CA VAL A 203 2.05 9.09 5.05
C VAL A 203 1.87 8.71 6.52
N ALA A 204 2.06 7.43 6.86
CA ALA A 204 1.95 6.96 8.25
C ALA A 204 2.94 7.68 9.20
N THR A 205 4.11 8.09 8.72
CA THR A 205 5.07 8.87 9.51
C THR A 205 4.69 10.35 9.69
N GLY A 206 3.72 10.85 8.91
CA GLY A 206 3.41 12.28 8.82
C GLY A 206 4.41 13.09 7.98
N GLY A 207 5.34 12.42 7.28
CA GLY A 207 6.27 13.07 6.34
C GLY A 207 5.63 13.46 5.00
N ALA A 208 4.52 12.84 4.66
CA ALA A 208 3.60 13.23 3.59
C ALA A 208 2.16 13.24 4.15
N ASP A 209 1.27 14.01 3.53
CA ASP A 209 -0.09 14.18 4.03
C ASP A 209 -1.10 13.19 3.41
N ALA A 210 -0.89 12.80 2.15
CA ALA A 210 -1.74 11.82 1.47
C ALA A 210 -1.01 11.10 0.33
N TYR A 211 -1.46 9.88 0.04
CA TYR A 211 -1.01 9.07 -1.08
C TYR A 211 -2.19 8.70 -1.96
N TYR A 212 -2.02 8.77 -3.28
CA TYR A 212 -3.00 8.23 -4.21
C TYR A 212 -2.34 7.50 -5.37
N GLU A 213 -2.95 6.40 -5.78
CA GLU A 213 -2.54 5.71 -7.01
C GLU A 213 -3.69 4.87 -7.57
N MET A 214 -3.67 4.67 -8.88
CA MET A 214 -4.65 3.87 -9.60
C MET A 214 -3.88 2.89 -10.47
N GLY A 215 -4.22 1.60 -10.38
CA GLY A 215 -3.47 0.53 -11.04
C GLY A 215 -2.60 -0.31 -10.11
N ILE A 216 -2.56 0.00 -8.81
CA ILE A 216 -1.92 -0.84 -7.79
C ILE A 216 -2.74 -2.11 -7.52
N HIS A 217 -2.06 -3.11 -6.99
CA HIS A 217 -2.59 -4.41 -6.62
C HIS A 217 -2.77 -4.56 -5.11
N CYS A 218 -3.40 -5.66 -4.69
CA CYS A 218 -3.67 -5.89 -3.28
C CYS A 218 -2.40 -6.07 -2.42
N TRP A 219 -1.32 -6.60 -3.00
CA TRP A 219 -0.05 -6.83 -2.29
C TRP A 219 0.72 -5.52 -2.03
N ASP A 220 0.62 -4.55 -2.93
CA ASP A 220 1.18 -3.20 -2.78
C ASP A 220 0.67 -2.47 -1.52
N VAL A 221 -0.59 -2.72 -1.15
CA VAL A 221 -1.30 -1.95 -0.10
C VAL A 221 -1.60 -2.75 1.16
N ALA A 222 -1.62 -4.08 1.12
CA ALA A 222 -2.09 -4.88 2.24
C ALA A 222 -1.23 -4.70 3.50
N GLY A 223 0.09 -4.61 3.36
CA GLY A 223 1.00 -4.35 4.47
C GLY A 223 0.89 -2.91 4.97
N ALA A 224 0.98 -1.93 4.06
CA ALA A 224 1.05 -0.52 4.43
C ALA A 224 -0.30 0.11 4.84
N GLY A 225 -1.42 -0.43 4.37
CA GLY A 225 -2.75 0.13 4.64
C GLY A 225 -3.08 0.16 6.12
N ILE A 226 -2.86 -0.94 6.84
CA ILE A 226 -3.08 -0.97 8.28
C ILE A 226 -2.04 -0.13 9.05
N ILE A 227 -0.84 0.05 8.50
CA ILE A 227 0.17 0.95 9.08
C ILE A 227 -0.34 2.40 9.04
N VAL A 228 -0.94 2.83 7.94
CA VAL A 228 -1.56 4.16 7.83
C VAL A 228 -2.73 4.31 8.82
N THR A 229 -3.66 3.35 8.90
CA THR A 229 -4.83 3.50 9.78
C THR A 229 -4.48 3.45 11.26
N GLU A 230 -3.56 2.59 11.67
CA GLU A 230 -3.09 2.51 13.05
C GLU A 230 -2.17 3.69 13.44
N ALA A 231 -1.64 4.44 12.48
CA ALA A 231 -1.01 5.75 12.68
C ALA A 231 -2.04 6.91 12.74
N GLY A 232 -3.33 6.63 12.58
CA GLY A 232 -4.42 7.61 12.64
C GLY A 232 -4.90 8.15 11.29
N GLY A 233 -4.42 7.62 10.17
CA GLY A 233 -4.91 7.95 8.81
C GLY A 233 -6.15 7.16 8.40
N VAL A 234 -6.61 7.33 7.16
CA VAL A 234 -7.68 6.50 6.58
C VAL A 234 -7.37 6.03 5.16
N LEU A 235 -8.09 4.98 4.74
CA LEU A 235 -8.04 4.43 3.40
C LEU A 235 -9.42 4.63 2.78
N MET A 236 -9.47 5.07 1.53
CA MET A 236 -10.70 5.43 0.83
C MET A 236 -10.61 5.00 -0.65
N ASP A 237 -11.75 4.78 -1.30
CA ASP A 237 -11.77 4.63 -2.76
C ASP A 237 -11.71 6.02 -3.43
N VAL A 238 -11.11 6.11 -4.63
CA VAL A 238 -11.09 7.37 -5.41
C VAL A 238 -12.50 7.87 -5.75
N THR A 239 -13.49 6.98 -5.83
CA THR A 239 -14.88 7.26 -6.24
C THR A 239 -15.76 7.79 -5.11
N GLU A 240 -15.48 7.43 -3.86
CA GLU A 240 -16.26 7.89 -2.69
C GLU A 240 -16.11 9.39 -2.41
N MET A 241 -15.18 10.07 -3.09
CA MET A 241 -15.01 11.51 -3.04
C MET A 241 -16.19 12.30 -3.62
N GLU A 242 -17.01 11.72 -4.50
CA GLU A 242 -18.20 12.41 -5.01
C GLU A 242 -19.34 12.47 -3.97
N CYS A 243 -19.39 11.53 -3.02
CA CYS A 243 -20.48 11.42 -2.03
C CYS A 243 -20.35 12.46 -0.89
N CYS A 244 -19.13 12.92 -0.60
CA CYS A 244 -18.88 13.96 0.40
C CYS A 244 -19.45 15.35 0.01
N ARG A 245 -19.90 15.52 -1.24
CA ARG A 245 -20.52 16.77 -1.74
C ARG A 245 -21.84 17.14 -1.05
N GLY A 246 -22.53 16.20 -0.42
CA GLY A 246 -23.84 16.43 0.21
C GLY A 246 -23.82 16.85 1.69
N TRP A 247 -22.67 16.78 2.36
CA TRP A 247 -22.61 16.93 3.83
C TRP A 247 -22.53 18.40 4.31
N SER A 248 -22.26 19.34 3.41
CA SER A 248 -22.24 20.78 3.70
C SER A 248 -23.64 21.41 3.83
N GLN A 249 -24.72 20.64 3.70
CA GLN A 249 -26.11 21.15 3.69
C GLN A 249 -26.97 20.74 4.89
N ILE A 250 -26.44 20.05 5.90
CA ILE A 250 -27.22 19.63 7.09
C ILE A 250 -26.80 20.44 8.31
N PRO A 251 -27.60 21.42 8.79
CA PRO A 251 -27.31 22.14 10.02
C PRO A 251 -27.47 21.21 11.23
N GLY A 252 -26.41 20.97 12.01
CA GLY A 252 -26.52 20.38 13.35
C GLY A 252 -25.63 19.20 13.72
N LEU A 253 -24.75 18.69 12.84
CA LEU A 253 -23.77 17.66 13.23
C LEU A 253 -22.59 18.30 13.96
N LYS A 254 -22.56 18.15 15.29
CA LYS A 254 -21.52 18.69 16.20
C LYS A 254 -20.39 17.72 16.55
N ASP A 255 -20.37 16.50 16.02
CA ASP A 255 -19.30 15.53 16.28
C ASP A 255 -18.88 14.82 14.98
N PRO A 256 -17.57 14.60 14.72
CA PRO A 256 -17.14 13.79 13.59
C PRO A 256 -17.63 12.34 13.77
N PRO A 257 -18.48 11.81 12.87
CA PRO A 257 -19.02 10.46 13.03
C PRO A 257 -17.93 9.40 12.90
N HIS A 258 -18.04 8.36 13.73
CA HIS A 258 -17.38 7.07 13.60
C HIS A 258 -17.58 6.43 12.21
N LEU A 259 -16.74 6.79 11.23
CA LEU A 259 -16.72 6.17 9.89
C LEU A 259 -15.34 5.63 9.49
N ALA A 260 -14.48 5.34 10.46
CA ALA A 260 -13.26 4.55 10.23
C ALA A 260 -13.53 3.02 10.16
N SER A 261 -14.77 2.56 10.35
CA SER A 261 -15.07 1.13 10.53
C SER A 261 -15.77 0.44 9.36
N GLN A 262 -15.99 1.09 8.20
CA GLN A 262 -16.80 0.48 7.12
C GLN A 262 -16.22 0.46 5.69
N VAL A 263 -15.00 0.95 5.40
CA VAL A 263 -14.53 1.06 4.00
C VAL A 263 -13.33 0.17 3.65
N LEU A 264 -13.26 -1.04 4.20
CA LEU A 264 -12.57 -2.14 3.52
C LEU A 264 -13.35 -3.43 3.76
N ASP A 265 -14.59 -3.45 3.27
CA ASP A 265 -15.17 -4.73 2.85
C ASP A 265 -14.38 -5.08 1.58
N TYR A 266 -13.34 -5.93 1.66
CA TYR A 266 -12.59 -6.46 0.51
C TYR A 266 -13.49 -7.37 -0.39
N LYS A 267 -14.76 -7.01 -0.57
CA LYS A 267 -15.72 -7.60 -1.51
C LYS A 267 -15.33 -7.32 -2.96
N ALA A 268 -14.50 -6.32 -3.23
CA ALA A 268 -14.01 -6.03 -4.58
C ALA A 268 -12.95 -7.03 -5.08
N CYS A 269 -12.51 -7.99 -4.26
CA CYS A 269 -11.44 -8.91 -4.65
C CYS A 269 -11.85 -9.97 -5.70
N THR A 270 -13.10 -9.99 -6.19
CA THR A 270 -13.62 -11.15 -6.94
C THR A 270 -14.23 -10.92 -8.31
N THR A 271 -14.48 -9.70 -8.81
CA THR A 271 -15.12 -9.57 -10.14
C THR A 271 -14.87 -8.22 -10.84
N ARG A 272 -14.18 -8.30 -12.00
CA ARG A 272 -14.05 -7.31 -13.11
C ARG A 272 -13.30 -5.99 -12.84
N LEU A 273 -12.19 -5.84 -13.60
CA LEU A 273 -11.61 -4.60 -14.16
C LEU A 273 -11.57 -3.34 -13.26
N GLY A 274 -10.38 -3.03 -12.75
CA GLY A 274 -10.01 -1.71 -12.21
C GLY A 274 -9.84 -1.72 -10.69
N TRP A 275 -8.60 -1.72 -10.21
CA TRP A 275 -8.27 -1.58 -8.79
C TRP A 275 -7.91 -0.12 -8.51
N TRP A 276 -8.61 0.50 -7.55
CA TRP A 276 -8.50 1.93 -7.20
C TRP A 276 -8.34 2.10 -5.69
N PHE A 277 -7.33 2.84 -5.23
CA PHE A 277 -7.26 3.24 -3.81
C PHE A 277 -6.67 4.64 -3.64
N LEU A 278 -7.36 5.46 -2.86
CA LEU A 278 -6.93 6.78 -2.41
C LEU A 278 -6.74 6.75 -0.89
N PHE A 279 -5.56 7.09 -0.41
CA PHE A 279 -5.28 7.09 1.02
C PHE A 279 -5.49 8.51 1.54
N TYR A 280 -6.59 8.69 2.26
CA TYR A 280 -7.14 9.99 2.64
C TYR A 280 -6.93 10.25 4.14
N GLN A 281 -7.01 11.51 4.56
CA GLN A 281 -7.12 11.89 5.97
C GLN A 281 -8.56 12.34 6.23
N VAL A 282 -9.16 11.93 7.36
CA VAL A 282 -10.60 12.08 7.67
C VAL A 282 -11.10 13.53 7.57
N THR A 283 -10.24 14.53 7.66
CA THR A 283 -10.65 15.94 7.79
C THR A 283 -10.61 16.79 6.51
N LEU A 284 -10.08 16.27 5.38
CA LEU A 284 -10.00 17.02 4.11
C LEU A 284 -11.33 17.13 3.33
N GLY A 285 -12.43 16.60 3.87
CA GLY A 285 -13.74 16.46 3.21
C GLY A 285 -14.48 17.75 2.81
N LYS A 286 -13.83 18.92 2.84
CA LYS A 286 -14.47 20.21 2.50
C LYS A 286 -14.03 20.87 1.20
N LEU A 287 -12.95 20.45 0.52
CA LEU A 287 -12.35 21.31 -0.54
C LEU A 287 -11.93 20.65 -1.87
N MET A 288 -12.16 19.35 -2.08
CA MET A 288 -11.91 18.73 -3.41
C MET A 288 -13.01 19.12 -4.41
N HIS A 289 -12.85 20.27 -5.07
CA HIS A 289 -13.72 20.72 -6.16
C HIS A 289 -13.32 20.17 -7.54
N ALA A 290 -12.19 19.46 -7.67
CA ALA A 290 -11.72 18.89 -8.93
C ALA A 290 -11.97 17.36 -8.97
N PRO A 291 -12.87 16.85 -9.84
CA PRO A 291 -13.03 15.41 -10.02
C PRO A 291 -11.76 14.81 -10.66
N LEU A 292 -11.23 13.74 -10.06
CA LEU A 292 -10.27 12.86 -10.70
C LEU A 292 -11.01 12.03 -11.75
N HIS A 293 -10.41 11.86 -12.93
CA HIS A 293 -11.02 11.03 -13.97
C HIS A 293 -10.63 9.55 -13.76
N PRO A 294 -11.61 8.64 -13.67
CA PRO A 294 -11.33 7.22 -13.77
C PRO A 294 -10.94 6.87 -15.22
N PHE A 295 -10.03 5.91 -15.38
CA PHE A 295 -9.79 5.22 -16.65
C PHE A 295 -11.06 4.45 -17.05
N TYR A 296 -11.81 4.96 -18.02
CA TYR A 296 -12.88 4.21 -18.70
C TYR A 296 -12.31 3.50 -19.93
#